data_AF-A0A383B1S3-F1
#
_entry.id   AF-A0A383B1S3-F1
#
_cell.length_a   1.000
_cell.length_b   1.000
_cell.length_c   1.000
_cell.angle_alpha   90.00
_cell.angle_beta   90.00
_cell.angle_gamma   90.00
#
_symmetry.space_group_name_H-M   'P 1'
#
loop_
_entity.id
_entity.type
_entity.pdbx_description
1 polymer ?
#
loop_
_entity_poly.entity_id
_entity_poly.type
_entity_poly.pdbx_seq_one_letter_code
_entity_poly.pdbx_strand_id
1 'polypeptide(L)'
;MEYLRAELHCHNVFSNGHVGSLEPIHDCNVTIPQQLEQAYLAGLNVLFVTNHNTIDGYRQILEYKKNHQKFDALKVYPAEEVTT
;
A
#
# COMPACT_ATOMS: atom_id res chain seq x y z
N MET A 1 -12.30 4.33 24.56
CA MET A 1 -11.78 3.18 23.79
C MET A 1 -11.19 3.77 22.53
N GLU A 2 -9.87 3.63 22.31
CA GLU A 2 -9.26 4.06 21.05
C GLU A 2 -9.60 3.03 19.97
N TYR A 3 -10.08 3.50 18.83
CA TYR A 3 -10.38 2.64 17.67
C TYR A 3 -9.21 2.70 16.69
N LEU A 4 -8.74 1.54 16.27
CA LEU A 4 -7.77 1.43 15.18
C LEU A 4 -8.50 1.56 13.84
N ARG A 5 -8.11 2.56 13.05
CA ARG A 5 -8.50 2.70 11.65
C ARG A 5 -7.43 2.04 10.79
N ALA A 6 -7.80 0.99 10.07
CA ALA A 6 -6.88 0.21 9.27
C ALA A 6 -7.40 0.07 7.84
N GLU A 7 -6.49 0.22 6.87
CA GLU A 7 -6.71 -0.28 5.50
C GLU A 7 -6.06 -1.65 5.40
N LEU A 8 -6.86 -2.66 5.05
CA LEU A 8 -6.46 -4.07 5.04
C LEU A 8 -6.18 -4.59 3.63
N HIS A 9 -6.62 -3.88 2.58
CA HIS A 9 -6.47 -4.31 1.20
C HIS A 9 -6.40 -3.09 0.27
N CYS A 10 -5.21 -2.76 -0.22
CA CYS A 10 -5.01 -1.66 -1.16
C CYS A 10 -3.76 -1.85 -2.02
N HIS A 11 -3.84 -1.35 -3.26
CA HIS A 11 -2.78 -1.49 -4.25
C HIS A 11 -2.10 -0.17 -4.54
N ASN A 12 -0.90 -0.27 -5.10
CA ASN A 12 -0.19 0.82 -5.76
C ASN A 12 0.40 0.34 -7.08
N VAL A 13 1.09 1.22 -7.80
CA VAL A 13 1.68 0.94 -9.12
C VAL A 13 2.54 -0.33 -9.22
N PHE A 14 3.04 -0.85 -8.11
CA PHE A 14 3.81 -2.11 -8.09
C PHE A 14 2.93 -3.36 -8.25
N SER A 15 1.60 -3.23 -8.27
CA SER A 15 0.68 -4.31 -8.67
C SER A 15 0.76 -4.61 -10.18
N ASN A 16 1.12 -3.60 -10.99
CA ASN A 16 1.10 -3.69 -12.44
C ASN A 16 2.10 -4.72 -12.96
N GLY A 17 1.66 -5.58 -13.88
CA GLY A 17 2.47 -6.67 -14.44
C GLY A 17 2.59 -7.91 -13.55
N HIS A 18 2.01 -7.87 -12.34
CA HIS A 18 1.98 -9.00 -11.41
C HIS A 18 0.58 -9.57 -11.19
N VAL A 19 -0.40 -9.11 -11.96
CA VAL A 19 -1.79 -9.61 -11.97
C VAL A 19 -1.90 -11.03 -12.54
N GLY A 20 -3.03 -11.68 -12.27
CA GLY A 20 -3.37 -12.98 -12.85
C GLY A 20 -3.41 -12.98 -14.39
N SER A 21 -3.24 -14.16 -14.98
CA SER A 21 -3.07 -14.32 -16.44
C SER A 21 -4.25 -13.87 -17.30
N LEU A 22 -5.43 -13.72 -16.68
CA LEU A 22 -6.67 -13.30 -17.35
C LEU A 22 -6.98 -11.81 -17.14
N GLU A 23 -6.21 -11.11 -16.31
CA GLU A 23 -6.47 -9.74 -15.89
C GLU A 23 -5.70 -8.71 -16.75
N PRO A 24 -6.20 -7.47 -16.85
CA PRO A 24 -5.46 -6.38 -17.49
C PRO A 24 -4.13 -6.10 -16.78
N ILE A 25 -3.03 -6.01 -17.55
CA ILE A 25 -1.68 -5.83 -17.00
C ILE A 25 -1.45 -4.53 -16.18
N HIS A 26 -2.38 -3.58 -16.27
CA HIS A 26 -2.33 -2.29 -15.56
C HIS A 26 -3.56 -2.17 -14.64
N ASP A 27 -3.39 -2.62 -13.41
CA ASP A 27 -4.40 -2.62 -12.34
C ASP A 27 -4.50 -1.27 -11.62
N CYS A 28 -3.37 -0.65 -11.27
CA CYS A 28 -3.34 0.49 -10.36
C CYS A 28 -2.43 1.63 -10.82
N ASN A 29 -2.87 2.89 -10.68
CA ASN A 29 -2.05 4.07 -10.94
C ASN A 29 -1.59 4.83 -9.68
N VAL A 30 -1.96 4.36 -8.48
CA VAL A 30 -1.66 5.04 -7.23
C VAL A 30 -0.17 4.90 -6.93
N THR A 31 0.53 6.03 -6.86
CA THR A 31 1.95 6.08 -6.51
C THR A 31 2.16 5.99 -4.99
N ILE A 32 3.38 5.66 -4.57
CA ILE A 32 3.77 5.59 -3.15
C ILE A 32 3.46 6.89 -2.38
N PRO A 33 3.79 8.10 -2.88
CA PRO A 33 3.41 9.34 -2.21
C PRO A 33 1.89 9.52 -2.07
N GLN A 34 1.13 9.20 -3.13
CA GLN A 34 -0.32 9.32 -3.11
C GLN A 34 -0.96 8.38 -2.09
N GLN A 35 -0.51 7.13 -2.03
CA GLN A 35 -1.03 6.14 -1.08
C GLN A 35 -0.80 6.57 0.38
N LEU A 36 0.42 7.03 0.70
CA LEU A 36 0.73 7.54 2.03
C LEU A 36 -0.03 8.82 2.37
N GLU A 37 -0.18 9.74 1.42
CA GLU A 37 -0.94 10.98 1.63
C GLU A 37 -2.41 10.68 1.93
N GLN A 38 -3.04 9.80 1.15
CA GLN A 38 -4.43 9.42 1.38
C GLN A 38 -4.60 8.68 2.71
N ALA A 39 -3.68 7.78 3.08
CA ALA A 39 -3.70 7.11 4.37
C ALA A 39 -3.61 8.11 5.55
N TYR A 40 -2.75 9.13 5.41
CA TYR A 40 -2.60 10.21 6.39
C TYR A 40 -3.88 11.06 6.50
N LEU A 41 -4.43 11.51 5.37
CA LEU A 41 -5.66 12.32 5.33
C LEU A 41 -6.89 11.55 5.84
N ALA A 42 -6.93 10.23 5.61
CA ALA A 42 -7.99 9.35 6.13
C ALA A 42 -7.85 9.04 7.64
N GLY A 43 -6.78 9.52 8.28
CA GLY A 43 -6.48 9.28 9.69
C GLY A 43 -6.26 7.80 9.99
N LEU A 44 -5.62 7.06 9.07
CA LEU A 44 -5.32 5.65 9.30
C LEU A 44 -4.21 5.49 10.34
N ASN A 45 -4.39 4.51 11.22
CA ASN A 45 -3.35 4.04 12.13
C ASN A 45 -2.50 2.94 11.48
N VAL A 46 -3.12 2.13 10.61
CA VAL A 46 -2.52 0.94 10.01
C VAL A 46 -2.81 0.89 8.50
N LEU A 47 -1.81 0.53 7.71
CA LEU A 47 -1.89 0.32 6.27
C LEU A 47 -1.23 -1.02 5.90
N PHE A 48 -1.99 -1.92 5.31
CA PHE A 48 -1.47 -3.12 4.65
C PHE A 48 -1.33 -2.83 3.16
N VAL A 49 -0.15 -3.08 2.59
CA VAL A 49 0.09 -2.95 1.14
C VAL A 49 -0.07 -4.34 0.54
N THR A 50 -1.08 -4.55 -0.31
CA THR A 50 -1.50 -5.88 -0.81
C THR A 50 -1.41 -5.99 -2.32
N ASN A 51 -0.31 -5.51 -2.92
CA ASN A 51 -0.17 -5.63 -4.39
C ASN A 51 -0.24 -7.08 -4.85
N HIS A 52 -0.63 -7.27 -6.11
CA HIS A 52 -0.71 -8.58 -6.74
C HIS A 52 0.66 -9.24 -6.80
N ASN A 53 0.77 -10.45 -6.25
CA ASN A 53 1.91 -11.37 -6.38
C ASN A 53 3.30 -10.71 -6.18
N THR A 54 3.39 -9.68 -5.33
CA THR A 54 4.63 -9.00 -4.96
C THR A 54 4.51 -8.21 -3.65
N ILE A 55 5.63 -8.12 -2.91
CA ILE A 55 5.79 -7.28 -1.72
C ILE A 55 6.59 -6.00 -1.98
N ASP A 56 6.92 -5.70 -3.23
CA ASP A 56 7.80 -4.56 -3.55
C ASP A 56 7.18 -3.21 -3.20
N GLY A 57 5.85 -3.05 -3.32
CA GLY A 57 5.15 -1.84 -2.90
C GLY A 57 5.33 -1.53 -1.41
N TYR A 58 5.36 -2.56 -0.55
CA TYR A 58 5.64 -2.40 0.88
C TYR A 58 7.04 -1.84 1.13
N ARG A 59 8.06 -2.44 0.50
CA ARG A 59 9.47 -2.01 0.64
C ARG A 59 9.64 -0.55 0.22
N GLN A 60 9.00 -0.17 -0.89
CA GLN A 60 9.08 1.17 -1.47
C GLN A 60 8.35 2.20 -0.61
N ILE A 61 7.20 1.86 -0.02
CA ILE A 61 6.53 2.72 0.96
C ILE A 61 7.45 2.99 2.15
N LEU A 62 8.10 1.96 2.70
CA LEU A 62 8.96 2.13 3.86
C LEU A 62 10.13 3.05 3.56
N GLU A 63 10.76 2.89 2.39
CA GLU A 63 11.88 3.73 1.98
C GLU A 63 11.46 5.20 1.83
N TYR A 64 10.34 5.45 1.13
CA TYR A 64 9.82 6.80 0.97
C TYR A 64 9.47 7.44 2.32
N LYS A 65 8.84 6.67 3.22
CA LYS A 65 8.40 7.14 4.53
C LYS A 65 9.56 7.60 5.43
N LYS A 66 10.77 7.04 5.32
CA LYS A 66 11.93 7.39 6.17
C LYS A 66 12.26 8.88 6.20
N ASN A 67 12.00 9.59 5.10
CA ASN A 67 12.32 11.01 4.96
C ASN A 67 11.11 11.93 5.17
N HIS A 68 9.97 11.41 5.64
CA HIS A 68 8.70 12.15 5.72
C HIS A 68 8.02 11.95 7.09
N GLN A 69 8.42 12.76 8.07
CA GLN A 69 7.97 12.67 9.48
C GLN A 69 6.44 12.71 9.66
N LYS A 70 5.69 13.38 8.78
CA LYS A 70 4.22 13.44 8.88
C LYS A 70 3.56 12.06 8.86
N PHE A 71 4.22 11.05 8.31
CA PHE A 71 3.72 9.68 8.24
C PHE A 71 4.13 8.81 9.44
N ASP A 72 4.89 9.32 10.42
CA ASP A 72 5.50 8.48 11.47
C ASP A 72 4.52 7.71 12.34
N ALA A 73 3.32 8.26 12.54
CA ALA A 73 2.24 7.60 13.26
C ALA A 73 1.63 6.42 12.48
N LEU A 74 1.66 6.44 11.15
CA LEU A 74 1.10 5.38 10.30
C LEU A 74 1.99 4.14 10.35
N LYS A 75 1.43 3.02 10.79
CA LYS A 75 2.11 1.71 10.74
C LYS A 75 1.82 1.04 9.42
N VAL A 76 2.87 0.65 8.71
CA VAL A 76 2.75 -0.05 7.43
C VAL A 76 3.22 -1.49 7.62
N TYR A 77 2.40 -2.46 7.20
CA TYR A 77 2.71 -3.87 7.28
C TYR A 77 2.80 -4.53 5.89
N PRO A 78 3.68 -5.54 5.74
CA PRO A 78 3.75 -6.30 4.51
C PRO A 78 2.51 -7.19 4.38
N ALA A 79 1.93 -7.21 3.18
CA ALA A 79 0.94 -8.18 2.76
C ALA A 79 1.06 -8.36 1.23
N GLU A 80 0.29 -9.28 0.68
CA GLU A 80 0.30 -9.61 -0.74
C GLU A 80 -1.09 -10.11 -1.10
N GLU A 81 -1.61 -9.69 -2.25
CA GLU A 81 -2.76 -10.37 -2.85
C GLU A 81 -2.24 -11.45 -3.82
N VAL A 82 -2.49 -12.71 -3.49
CA VAL A 82 -2.09 -13.82 -4.36
C VAL A 82 -3.18 -14.04 -5.40
N THR A 83 -2.87 -13.74 -6.67
CA THR A 83 -3.75 -14.02 -7.81
C THR A 83 -3.20 -15.16 -8.68
N THR A 84 -4.08 -15.78 -9.48
CA THR A 84 -3.81 -16.96 -10.32
C THR A 84 -3.86 -16.65 -11.81
#